data_AF-A0A4U3KG63-F1
#
_entry.id   AF-A0A4U3KG63-F1
#
_cell.length_a   1.000
_cell.length_b   1.000
_cell.length_c   1.000
_cell.angle_alpha   90.00
_cell.angle_beta   90.00
_cell.angle_gamma   90.00
#
_symmetry.space_group_name_H-M   'P 1'
#
loop_
_entity.id
_entity.type
_entity.pdbx_description
1 polymer ?
#
loop_
_entity_poly.entity_id
_entity_poly.type
_entity_poly.pdbx_seq_one_letter_code
_entity_poly.pdbx_strand_id
1 'polypeptide(L)'
;MTISYEKFHLKEVINASGKMTILGVSKVSEAVLAAQRFGGEHFFEMSELSVQTGAFLANLLKVEDAQIVSSASAGIAQSVAALIGKGSLYHAYHPYTEKIEQREIVLPKG
;
A
#
# COMPACT_ATOMS: atom_id res chain seq x y z
N MET A 1 14.70 14.61 17.55
CA MET A 1 13.89 14.36 18.77
C MET A 1 13.74 12.85 18.90
N THR A 2 14.36 12.23 19.90
CA THR A 2 14.32 10.77 20.08
C THR A 2 12.96 10.36 20.66
N ILE A 3 12.32 9.38 20.03
CA ILE A 3 11.12 8.72 20.55
C ILE A 3 11.58 7.69 21.60
N SER A 4 11.01 7.73 22.80
CA SER A 4 11.23 6.74 23.87
C SER A 4 9.89 6.34 24.50
N TYR A 5 9.83 5.17 25.13
CA TYR A 5 8.64 4.70 25.84
C TYR A 5 8.22 5.67 26.95
N GLU A 6 9.18 6.18 27.71
CA GLU A 6 8.95 7.09 28.84
C GLU A 6 8.26 8.39 28.42
N LYS A 7 8.68 8.95 27.28
CA LYS A 7 8.13 10.22 26.77
C LYS A 7 6.63 10.15 26.51
N PHE A 8 6.13 8.97 26.13
CA PHE A 8 4.72 8.75 25.81
C PHE A 8 4.02 7.86 26.85
N HIS A 9 4.66 7.58 27.99
CA HIS A 9 4.16 6.68 29.04
C HIS A 9 3.71 5.30 28.54
N LEU A 10 4.46 4.75 27.58
CA LEU A 10 4.20 3.45 26.96
C LEU A 10 4.96 2.34 27.69
N LYS A 11 4.45 1.10 27.58
CA LYS A 11 5.09 -0.10 28.12
C LYS A 11 5.91 -0.80 27.04
N GLU A 12 7.01 -1.42 27.45
CA GLU A 12 7.68 -2.42 26.62
C GLU A 12 6.82 -3.68 26.51
N VAL A 13 6.79 -4.30 25.33
CA VAL A 13 5.97 -5.48 25.04
C VAL A 13 6.82 -6.58 24.40
N ILE A 14 6.72 -7.80 24.93
CA ILE A 14 7.23 -9.02 24.32
C ILE A 14 6.04 -9.79 23.73
N ASN A 15 6.05 -10.01 22.42
CA ASN A 15 4.98 -10.73 21.75
C ASN A 15 5.27 -12.24 21.72
N ALA A 16 4.47 -13.02 22.44
CA ALA A 16 4.48 -14.49 22.42
C ALA A 16 3.20 -15.09 21.80
N SER A 17 2.34 -14.27 21.19
CA SER A 17 1.03 -14.66 20.65
C SER A 17 0.99 -14.75 19.11
N GLY A 18 2.13 -14.61 18.44
CA GLY A 18 2.22 -14.70 16.97
C GLY A 18 1.87 -13.38 16.27
N LYS A 19 1.03 -13.43 15.23
CA LYS A 19 0.70 -12.25 14.40
C LYS A 19 -0.37 -11.41 15.11
N MET A 20 0.00 -10.21 15.58
CA MET A 20 -0.88 -9.35 16.38
C MET A 20 -0.96 -7.93 15.80
N THR A 21 -2.12 -7.54 15.27
CA THR A 21 -2.34 -6.18 14.74
C THR A 21 -2.26 -5.10 15.82
N ILE A 22 -2.75 -5.40 17.03
CA ILE A 22 -2.74 -4.46 18.17
C ILE A 22 -1.34 -4.01 18.58
N LEU A 23 -0.31 -4.79 18.24
CA LEU A 23 1.09 -4.50 18.58
C LEU A 23 1.82 -3.72 17.47
N GLY A 24 1.10 -3.18 16.50
CA GLY A 24 1.73 -2.45 15.39
C GLY A 24 2.35 -3.35 14.34
N VAL A 25 1.75 -4.54 14.12
CA VAL A 25 2.08 -5.48 13.05
C VAL A 25 3.55 -5.96 13.06
N SER A 26 4.20 -6.03 11.90
CA SER A 26 5.52 -6.63 11.71
C SER A 26 6.64 -5.72 12.22
N LYS A 27 7.59 -6.30 12.96
CA LYS A 27 8.93 -5.70 13.13
C LYS A 27 9.73 -5.92 11.86
N VAL A 28 10.45 -4.91 11.41
CA VAL A 28 11.31 -4.97 10.21
C VAL A 28 12.77 -5.21 10.59
N SER A 29 13.55 -5.78 9.68
CA SER A 29 14.99 -6.01 9.89
C SER A 29 15.81 -4.72 9.71
N GLU A 30 17.03 -4.71 10.22
CA GLU A 30 17.97 -3.58 10.03
C GLU A 30 18.20 -3.22 8.56
N ALA A 31 18.24 -4.21 7.67
CA ALA A 31 18.39 -3.97 6.24
C ALA A 31 17.21 -3.16 5.65
N VAL A 32 15.98 -3.43 6.11
CA VAL A 32 14.79 -2.66 5.70
C VAL A 32 14.82 -1.25 6.26
N LEU A 33 15.22 -1.09 7.53
CA LEU A 33 15.37 0.23 8.15
C LEU A 33 16.42 1.09 7.42
N ALA A 34 17.55 0.48 7.02
CA ALA A 34 18.57 1.15 6.23
C ALA A 34 18.04 1.61 4.86
N ALA A 35 17.25 0.77 4.18
CA ALA A 35 16.61 1.14 2.92
C ALA A 35 15.59 2.28 3.08
N GLN A 36 14.78 2.28 4.16
CA GLN A 36 13.86 3.36 4.46
C GLN A 36 14.59 4.69 4.72
N ARG A 37 15.69 4.65 5.49
CA ARG A 37 16.55 5.82 5.70
C ARG A 37 17.10 6.35 4.38
N PHE A 38 17.67 5.47 3.57
CA PHE A 38 18.19 5.84 2.24
C PHE A 38 17.11 6.54 1.41
N GLY A 39 15.88 5.98 1.37
CA GLY A 39 14.75 6.59 0.68
C GLY A 39 14.34 7.97 1.24
N GLY A 40 14.50 8.20 2.54
CA GLY A 40 14.18 9.49 3.18
C GLY A 40 15.26 10.56 3.02
N GLU A 41 16.50 10.18 2.67
CA GLU A 41 17.65 11.08 2.53
C GLU A 41 17.96 11.45 1.06
N HIS A 42 17.26 10.86 0.09
CA HIS A 42 17.50 11.06 -1.34
C HIS A 42 16.22 11.47 -2.08
N PHE A 43 16.39 12.24 -3.16
CA PHE A 43 15.31 12.52 -4.09
C PHE A 43 15.23 11.45 -5.17
N PHE A 44 14.00 11.17 -5.60
CA PHE A 44 13.70 10.30 -6.72
C PHE A 44 12.73 11.02 -7.65
N GLU A 45 12.85 10.76 -8.95
CA GLU A 45 11.77 11.07 -9.89
C GLU A 45 10.65 10.06 -9.61
N MET A 46 9.56 10.53 -8.98
CA MET A 46 8.56 9.64 -8.41
C MET A 46 7.79 8.85 -9.48
N SER A 47 7.65 9.40 -10.69
CA SER A 47 6.94 8.71 -11.77
C SER A 47 7.74 7.51 -12.27
N GLU A 48 9.05 7.66 -12.47
CA GLU A 48 9.97 6.60 -12.84
C GLU A 48 10.12 5.58 -11.72
N LEU A 49 10.27 6.02 -10.47
CA LEU A 49 10.36 5.11 -9.33
C LEU A 49 9.13 4.18 -9.25
N SER A 50 7.92 4.72 -9.47
CA SER A 50 6.69 3.90 -9.52
C SER A 50 6.73 2.87 -10.65
N VAL A 51 7.12 3.28 -11.86
CA VAL A 51 7.16 2.39 -13.03
C VAL A 51 8.20 1.29 -12.84
N GLN A 52 9.41 1.63 -12.41
CA GLN A 52 10.50 0.65 -12.28
C GLN A 52 10.27 -0.34 -11.14
N THR A 53 9.76 0.12 -10.00
CA THR A 53 9.43 -0.78 -8.88
C THR A 53 8.24 -1.69 -9.22
N GLY A 54 7.25 -1.19 -9.94
CA GLY A 54 6.15 -1.99 -10.48
C GLY A 54 6.64 -3.09 -11.40
N ALA A 55 7.47 -2.76 -12.40
CA ALA A 55 8.06 -3.73 -13.33
C ALA A 55 8.90 -4.81 -12.62
N PHE A 56 9.69 -4.41 -11.61
CA PHE A 56 10.45 -5.33 -10.78
C PHE A 56 9.52 -6.34 -10.05
N LEU A 57 8.46 -5.84 -9.42
CA LEU A 57 7.49 -6.67 -8.70
C LEU A 57 6.70 -7.59 -9.65
N ALA A 58 6.29 -7.09 -10.82
CA ALA A 58 5.59 -7.87 -11.83
C ALA A 58 6.44 -9.07 -12.28
N ASN A 59 7.74 -8.86 -12.54
CA ASN A 59 8.66 -9.93 -12.87
C ASN A 59 8.87 -10.92 -11.70
N LEU A 60 8.94 -10.42 -10.46
CA LEU A 60 9.08 -11.28 -9.28
C LEU A 60 7.85 -12.18 -9.09
N LEU A 61 6.64 -11.61 -9.24
CA LEU A 61 5.37 -12.28 -9.02
C LEU A 61 4.86 -13.07 -10.24
N LYS A 62 5.50 -12.90 -11.41
CA LYS A 62 5.11 -13.52 -12.69
C LYS A 62 3.70 -13.11 -13.13
N VAL A 63 3.43 -11.81 -13.06
CA VAL A 63 2.18 -11.18 -13.52
C VAL A 63 2.47 -10.14 -14.61
N GLU A 64 1.42 -9.68 -15.30
CA GLU A 64 1.55 -8.71 -16.38
C GLU A 64 2.00 -7.32 -15.91
N ASP A 65 1.52 -6.89 -14.74
CA ASP A 65 1.88 -5.60 -14.13
C ASP A 65 1.63 -5.63 -12.60
N ALA A 66 2.27 -4.72 -11.87
CA ALA A 66 2.10 -4.57 -10.43
C ALA A 66 2.22 -3.10 -10.01
N GLN A 67 1.26 -2.64 -9.20
CA GLN A 67 1.26 -1.28 -8.66
C GLN A 67 1.34 -1.29 -7.14
N ILE A 68 2.23 -0.45 -6.59
CA ILE A 68 2.36 -0.23 -5.15
C ILE A 68 1.33 0.82 -4.70
N VAL A 69 0.60 0.49 -3.63
CA VAL A 69 -0.42 1.35 -3.01
C VAL A 69 -0.19 1.41 -1.50
N SER A 70 -0.83 2.37 -0.83
CA SER A 70 -0.60 2.62 0.61
C SER A 70 -1.02 1.46 1.52
N SER A 71 -1.99 0.64 1.11
CA SER A 71 -2.50 -0.49 1.89
C SER A 71 -3.32 -1.46 1.03
N ALA A 72 -3.61 -2.64 1.56
CA ALA A 72 -4.53 -3.59 0.90
C ALA A 72 -5.93 -3.00 0.69
N SER A 73 -6.43 -2.18 1.62
CA SER A 73 -7.73 -1.50 1.47
C SER A 73 -7.71 -0.50 0.32
N ALA A 74 -6.62 0.26 0.15
CA ALA A 74 -6.45 1.16 -0.98
C ALA A 74 -6.39 0.37 -2.30
N GLY A 75 -5.69 -0.78 -2.31
CA GLY A 75 -5.66 -1.68 -3.46
C GLY A 75 -7.04 -2.15 -3.88
N ILE A 76 -7.84 -2.66 -2.92
CA ILE A 76 -9.23 -3.07 -3.18
C ILE A 76 -10.04 -1.90 -3.77
N ALA A 77 -9.98 -0.71 -3.14
CA ALA A 77 -10.74 0.45 -3.62
C ALA A 77 -10.35 0.85 -5.05
N GLN A 78 -9.04 0.89 -5.37
CA GLN A 78 -8.55 1.23 -6.69
C GLN A 78 -8.89 0.15 -7.73
N SER A 79 -8.76 -1.13 -7.41
CA SER A 79 -9.14 -2.23 -8.31
C SER A 79 -10.64 -2.20 -8.63
N VAL A 80 -11.49 -1.94 -7.63
CA VAL A 80 -12.93 -1.80 -7.83
C VAL A 80 -13.26 -0.59 -8.70
N ALA A 81 -12.64 0.57 -8.43
CA ALA A 81 -12.84 1.77 -9.24
C ALA A 81 -12.36 1.59 -10.68
N ALA A 82 -11.25 0.88 -10.89
CA ALA A 82 -10.71 0.56 -12.21
C ALA A 82 -11.64 -0.41 -12.98
N LEU A 83 -12.21 -1.40 -12.31
CA LEU A 83 -13.15 -2.35 -12.90
C LEU A 83 -14.45 -1.66 -13.36
N ILE A 84 -15.04 -0.83 -12.49
CA ILE A 84 -16.27 -0.06 -12.80
C ILE A 84 -15.98 0.99 -13.89
N GLY A 85 -14.89 1.74 -13.72
CA GLY A 85 -14.52 2.84 -14.61
C GLY A 85 -13.89 2.41 -15.94
N LYS A 86 -13.46 1.15 -16.06
CA LYS A 86 -12.76 0.59 -17.23
C LYS A 86 -11.61 1.48 -17.73
N GLY A 87 -10.83 2.05 -16.80
CA GLY A 87 -9.73 2.96 -17.12
C GLY A 87 -10.14 4.39 -17.52
N SER A 88 -11.42 4.76 -17.42
CA SER A 88 -11.89 6.11 -17.73
C SER A 88 -11.30 7.17 -16.80
N LEU A 89 -10.52 8.09 -17.37
CA LEU A 89 -10.01 9.25 -16.64
C LEU A 89 -11.15 10.12 -16.09
N TYR A 90 -12.26 10.20 -16.81
CA TYR A 90 -13.43 10.92 -16.32
C TYR A 90 -13.99 10.30 -15.03
N HIS A 91 -14.11 8.96 -14.97
CA HIS A 91 -14.56 8.27 -13.77
C HIS A 91 -13.60 8.48 -12.59
N ALA A 92 -12.29 8.48 -12.84
CA ALA A 92 -11.29 8.72 -11.81
C ALA A 92 -11.50 10.07 -11.09
N TYR A 93 -11.92 11.11 -11.81
CA TYR A 93 -12.25 12.42 -11.24
C TYR A 93 -13.72 12.61 -10.86
N HIS A 94 -14.61 11.72 -11.30
CA HIS A 94 -16.06 11.78 -11.06
C HIS A 94 -16.63 10.39 -10.66
N PRO A 95 -16.18 9.81 -9.54
CA PRO A 95 -16.52 8.42 -9.18
C PRO A 95 -18.02 8.20 -8.96
N TYR A 96 -18.77 9.25 -8.64
CA TYR A 96 -20.21 9.20 -8.41
C TYR A 96 -21.06 9.64 -9.61
N THR A 97 -20.48 9.70 -10.82
CA THR A 97 -21.22 10.12 -12.02
C THR A 97 -22.38 9.19 -12.37
N GLU A 98 -23.54 9.73 -12.70
CA GLU A 98 -24.68 8.94 -13.18
C GLU A 98 -24.44 8.32 -14.57
N LYS A 99 -23.37 8.73 -15.29
CA LYS A 99 -23.03 8.21 -16.62
C LYS A 99 -22.60 6.75 -16.63
N ILE A 100 -22.16 6.21 -15.49
CA ILE A 100 -21.76 4.82 -15.36
C ILE A 100 -22.81 4.12 -14.51
N GLU A 101 -23.63 3.31 -15.16
CA GLU A 101 -24.76 2.64 -14.52
C GLU A 101 -24.36 1.27 -13.94
N GLN A 102 -23.48 0.52 -14.63
CA GLN A 102 -22.99 -0.78 -14.16
C GLN A 102 -21.94 -0.59 -13.05
N ARG A 103 -22.33 -0.86 -11.80
CA ARG A 103 -21.51 -0.58 -10.59
C ARG A 103 -21.43 -1.75 -9.61
N GLU A 104 -22.11 -2.83 -9.91
CA GLU A 104 -22.12 -4.05 -9.12
C GLU A 104 -20.85 -4.86 -9.39
N ILE A 105 -20.25 -5.35 -8.30
CA ILE A 105 -19.07 -6.21 -8.35
C ILE A 105 -19.33 -7.46 -7.52
N VAL A 106 -18.64 -8.54 -7.87
CA VAL A 106 -18.56 -9.73 -7.03
C VAL A 106 -17.12 -9.83 -6.54
N LEU A 107 -16.93 -9.78 -5.22
CA LEU A 107 -15.63 -9.97 -4.59
C LEU A 107 -15.65 -11.27 -3.78
N PRO A 108 -14.72 -12.20 -4.02
CA PRO A 108 -14.56 -13.35 -3.15
C PRO A 108 -14.27 -12.89 -1.71
N LYS A 109 -15.03 -13.40 -0.76
CA LYS A 109 -14.73 -13.19 0.66
C LYS A 109 -13.54 -14.08 1.01
N GLY A 110 -12.36 -13.47 1.15
CA GLY A 110 -11.17 -14.10 1.70
C GLY A 110 -11.33 -14.53 3.14
#